data_AF-A0A3M0WGF7-F1
#
_entry.id   AF-A0A3M0WGF7-F1
#
_cell.length_a   1.000
_cell.length_b   1.000
_cell.length_c   1.000
_cell.angle_alpha   90.00
_cell.angle_beta   90.00
_cell.angle_gamma   90.00
#
_symmetry.space_group_name_H-M   'P 1'
#
loop_
_entity.id
_entity.type
_entity.pdbx_description
1 polymer ?
#
loop_
_entity_poly.entity_id
_entity_poly.type
_entity_poly.pdbx_seq_one_letter_code
_entity_poly.pdbx_strand_id
1 'polypeptide(L)'
;MKMTGREELINIIKDRIKKEGEISFRDFMDMALYYPELGYYTSPKTKIGGFGDFFTASELDRAFGELLGKQFTEIYEKLNVKPFQIVELGAGKGYLAHDILKYLKENYPDIYKNSEYIIIEKSPYHIQVQKEILKDFE
;
A
#
# COMPACT_ATOMS: atom_id res chain seq x y z
N MET A 1 -9.19 -14.99 -29.09
CA MET A 1 -8.84 -13.99 -28.06
C MET A 1 -7.74 -14.57 -27.20
N LYS A 2 -6.58 -13.92 -27.09
CA LYS A 2 -5.44 -14.43 -26.31
C LYS A 2 -5.73 -14.16 -24.83
N MET A 3 -5.72 -15.18 -23.98
CA MET A 3 -5.90 -14.97 -22.53
C MET A 3 -4.65 -14.29 -21.97
N THR A 4 -4.85 -13.26 -21.14
CA THR A 4 -3.77 -12.41 -20.59
C THR A 4 -3.47 -12.68 -19.11
N GLY A 5 -3.91 -13.82 -18.55
CA GLY A 5 -3.66 -14.22 -17.16
C GLY A 5 -2.82 -15.49 -17.02
N ARG A 6 -2.33 -15.78 -15.81
CA ARG A 6 -1.64 -17.05 -15.51
C ARG A 6 -2.62 -18.21 -15.67
N GLU A 7 -2.26 -19.20 -16.48
CA GLU A 7 -3.13 -20.35 -16.77
C GLU A 7 -3.52 -21.11 -15.49
N GLU A 8 -2.60 -21.25 -14.55
CA GLU A 8 -2.85 -21.88 -13.25
C GLU A 8 -3.99 -21.19 -12.47
N LEU A 9 -3.94 -19.86 -12.36
CA LEU A 9 -4.99 -19.10 -11.66
C LEU A 9 -6.33 -19.16 -12.39
N ILE A 10 -6.30 -19.11 -13.73
CA ILE A 10 -7.50 -19.24 -14.54
C ILE A 10 -8.18 -20.59 -14.29
N ASN A 11 -7.41 -21.68 -14.22
CA ASN A 11 -7.94 -23.01 -13.96
C ASN A 11 -8.53 -23.11 -12.54
N ILE A 12 -7.85 -22.56 -11.52
CA ILE A 12 -8.36 -22.51 -10.15
C ILE A 12 -9.71 -21.77 -10.07
N ILE A 13 -9.83 -20.61 -10.71
CA ILE A 13 -11.08 -19.84 -10.75
C ILE A 13 -12.19 -20.63 -11.46
N LYS A 14 -11.88 -21.26 -12.60
CA LYS A 14 -12.84 -22.10 -13.34
C LYS A 14 -13.32 -23.28 -12.51
N ASP A 15 -12.43 -23.95 -11.80
CA ASP A 15 -12.78 -25.12 -11.00
C ASP A 15 -13.61 -24.74 -9.76
N ARG A 16 -13.34 -23.57 -9.16
CA ARG A 16 -14.21 -23.00 -8.13
C ARG A 16 -15.61 -22.74 -8.66
N ILE A 17 -15.74 -22.11 -9.84
CA ILE A 17 -17.04 -21.84 -10.46
C ILE A 17 -17.79 -23.14 -10.78
N LYS A 18 -17.11 -24.17 -11.29
CA LYS A 18 -17.72 -25.47 -11.55
C LYS A 18 -18.26 -26.14 -10.28
N LYS A 19 -17.58 -25.95 -9.15
CA LYS A 19 -17.90 -26.60 -7.88
C LYS A 19 -18.94 -25.85 -7.06
N GLU A 20 -18.85 -24.53 -7.01
CA GLU A 20 -19.65 -23.66 -6.13
C GLU A 20 -20.78 -22.94 -6.87
N GLY A 21 -20.80 -23.00 -8.21
CA GLY A 21 -21.68 -22.21 -9.04
C GLY A 21 -21.09 -20.84 -9.37
N GLU A 22 -21.94 -19.89 -9.70
CA GLU A 22 -21.49 -18.52 -9.99
C GLU A 22 -20.77 -17.90 -8.78
N ILE A 23 -19.65 -17.22 -9.06
CA ILE A 23 -18.94 -16.43 -8.04
C ILE A 23 -19.24 -14.95 -8.27
N SER A 24 -19.27 -14.18 -7.19
CA SER A 24 -19.44 -12.73 -7.30
C SER A 24 -18.23 -12.08 -7.99
N PHE A 25 -18.44 -10.93 -8.64
CA PHE A 25 -17.35 -10.14 -9.20
C PHE A 25 -16.30 -9.77 -8.12
N ARG A 26 -16.74 -9.53 -6.88
CA ARG A 26 -15.87 -9.30 -5.74
C ARG A 26 -14.91 -10.46 -5.51
N ASP A 27 -15.42 -11.70 -5.47
CA ASP A 27 -14.60 -12.88 -5.19
C ASP A 27 -13.67 -13.19 -6.37
N PHE A 28 -14.13 -12.96 -7.61
CA PHE A 28 -13.27 -13.01 -8.77
C PHE A 28 -12.10 -12.01 -8.68
N MET A 29 -12.39 -10.75 -8.33
CA MET A 29 -11.37 -9.71 -8.19
C MET A 29 -10.40 -10.01 -7.06
N ASP A 30 -10.89 -10.50 -5.92
CA ASP A 30 -10.04 -10.90 -4.79
C ASP A 30 -9.06 -12.01 -5.20
N MET A 31 -9.53 -13.01 -5.95
CA MET A 31 -8.65 -14.06 -6.49
C MET A 31 -7.68 -13.50 -7.55
N ALA A 32 -8.16 -12.73 -8.51
CA ALA A 32 -7.32 -12.17 -9.57
C ALA A 32 -6.20 -11.28 -9.02
N LEU A 33 -6.49 -10.52 -7.96
CA LEU A 33 -5.55 -9.58 -7.36
C LEU A 33 -4.69 -10.21 -6.26
N TYR A 34 -5.23 -11.08 -5.42
CA TYR A 34 -4.58 -11.47 -4.16
C TYR A 34 -4.43 -12.98 -3.96
N TYR A 35 -4.78 -13.83 -4.94
CA TYR A 35 -4.59 -15.28 -4.78
C TYR A 35 -3.11 -15.60 -4.46
N PRO A 36 -2.80 -16.42 -3.44
CA PRO A 36 -1.42 -16.69 -3.04
C PRO A 36 -0.53 -17.08 -4.23
N GLU A 37 0.65 -16.48 -4.35
CA GLU A 37 1.66 -16.69 -5.42
C GLU A 37 1.23 -16.39 -6.87
N LEU A 38 -0.06 -16.30 -7.17
CA LEU A 38 -0.58 -16.20 -8.54
C LEU A 38 -1.28 -14.87 -8.84
N GLY A 39 -1.81 -14.22 -7.80
CA GLY A 39 -2.51 -12.95 -7.92
C GLY A 39 -1.63 -11.81 -8.42
N TYR A 40 -2.28 -10.75 -8.90
CA TYR A 40 -1.59 -9.56 -9.37
C TYR A 40 -0.77 -8.87 -8.27
N TYR A 41 -1.09 -8.87 -6.99
CA TYR A 41 -0.24 -8.23 -5.97
C TYR A 41 0.65 -9.20 -5.20
N THR A 42 0.34 -10.50 -5.26
CA THR A 42 1.02 -11.55 -4.49
C THR A 42 2.05 -12.34 -5.28
N SER A 43 2.00 -12.32 -6.61
CA SER A 43 2.98 -13.07 -7.41
C SER A 43 4.37 -12.40 -7.49
N PRO A 44 5.47 -13.15 -7.58
CA PRO A 44 6.86 -12.66 -7.38
C PRO A 44 7.44 -11.71 -8.46
N LYS A 45 6.64 -11.22 -9.41
CA LYS A 45 7.11 -10.20 -10.38
C LYS A 45 6.96 -8.79 -9.79
N THR A 46 7.94 -7.92 -10.06
CA THR A 46 7.87 -6.48 -9.82
C THR A 46 6.76 -5.86 -10.69
N LYS A 47 5.84 -5.08 -10.09
CA LYS A 47 4.62 -4.60 -10.78
C LYS A 47 4.34 -3.10 -10.66
N ILE A 48 4.98 -2.41 -9.73
CA ILE A 48 4.76 -0.97 -9.48
C ILE A 48 6.11 -0.24 -9.45
N GLY A 49 6.19 0.96 -10.05
CA GLY A 49 7.38 1.84 -10.11
C GLY A 49 8.16 1.76 -11.42
N GLY A 50 9.43 2.20 -11.41
CA GLY A 50 10.33 2.35 -12.58
C GLY A 50 10.33 1.24 -13.63
N PHE A 51 10.06 0.01 -13.20
CA PHE A 51 10.03 -1.20 -14.01
C PHE A 51 8.69 -1.96 -13.90
N GLY A 52 7.64 -1.31 -13.40
CA GLY A 52 6.29 -1.82 -13.21
C GLY A 52 5.30 -1.28 -14.25
N ASP A 53 4.01 -1.57 -14.07
CA ASP A 53 2.96 -1.23 -15.04
C ASP A 53 2.61 0.27 -15.03
N PHE A 54 2.71 0.93 -13.87
CA PHE A 54 2.44 2.36 -13.68
C PHE A 54 3.25 2.95 -12.51
N PHE A 55 3.31 4.29 -12.46
CA PHE A 55 3.86 5.06 -11.34
C PHE A 55 2.75 5.71 -10.53
N THR A 56 3.00 5.92 -9.24
CA THR A 56 2.11 6.69 -8.35
C THR A 56 2.71 8.06 -8.01
N ALA A 57 1.90 9.01 -7.53
CA ALA A 57 2.39 10.36 -7.17
C ALA A 57 3.54 10.33 -6.16
N SER A 58 3.47 9.42 -5.18
CA SER A 58 4.53 9.18 -4.19
C SER A 58 5.82 8.59 -4.76
N GLU A 59 5.81 8.08 -5.99
CA GLU A 59 7.02 7.62 -6.68
C GLU A 59 7.62 8.68 -7.61
N LEU A 60 6.91 9.79 -7.86
CA LEU A 60 7.39 10.85 -8.75
C LEU A 60 8.23 11.89 -8.02
N ASP A 61 7.76 12.39 -6.89
CA ASP A 61 8.44 13.42 -6.12
C ASP A 61 8.03 13.40 -4.64
N ARG A 62 9.00 13.64 -3.75
CA ARG A 62 8.79 13.72 -2.30
C ARG A 62 7.86 14.87 -1.90
N ALA A 63 7.74 15.90 -2.73
CA ALA A 63 6.89 17.05 -2.49
C ALA A 63 5.44 16.63 -2.20
N PHE A 64 4.97 15.54 -2.81
CA PHE A 64 3.63 15.01 -2.52
C PHE A 64 3.49 14.58 -1.04
N GLY A 65 4.46 13.83 -0.52
CA GLY A 65 4.48 13.41 0.89
C GLY A 65 4.72 14.57 1.86
N GLU A 66 5.62 15.48 1.53
CA GLU A 66 5.91 16.67 2.36
C GLU A 66 4.70 17.58 2.50
N LEU A 67 3.95 17.81 1.40
CA LEU A 67 2.73 18.61 1.42
C LEU A 67 1.63 17.96 2.27
N LEU A 68 1.50 16.63 2.22
CA LEU A 68 0.59 15.90 3.10
C LEU A 68 1.04 15.96 4.56
N GLY A 69 2.33 15.83 4.82
CA GLY A 69 2.91 16.02 6.16
C GLY A 69 2.53 17.38 6.74
N LYS A 70 2.66 18.47 5.97
CA LYS A 70 2.19 19.80 6.36
C LYS A 70 0.67 19.83 6.60
N GLN A 71 -0.13 19.22 5.73
CA GLN A 71 -1.57 19.19 5.93
C GLN A 71 -1.96 18.47 7.23
N PHE A 72 -1.23 17.41 7.60
CA PHE A 72 -1.45 16.68 8.85
C PHE A 72 -1.10 17.51 10.09
N THR A 73 -0.09 18.37 10.04
CA THR A 73 0.20 19.27 11.18
C THR A 73 -0.92 20.27 11.40
N GLU A 74 -1.44 20.87 10.34
CA GLU A 74 -2.60 21.78 10.42
C GLU A 74 -3.85 21.08 10.99
N ILE A 75 -4.04 19.79 10.67
CA ILE A 75 -5.14 18.98 11.20
C ILE A 75 -4.89 18.65 12.68
N TYR A 76 -3.68 18.24 13.03
CA TYR A 76 -3.27 17.92 14.41
C TYR A 76 -3.57 19.10 15.36
N GLU A 77 -3.15 20.30 14.97
CA GLU A 77 -3.35 21.52 15.75
C GLU A 77 -4.83 21.88 15.95
N LYS A 78 -5.66 21.62 14.93
CA LYS A 78 -7.10 21.90 14.99
C LYS A 78 -7.88 20.89 15.81
N LEU A 79 -7.52 19.61 15.73
CA LEU A 79 -8.23 18.55 16.44
C LEU A 79 -7.86 18.48 17.92
N ASN A 80 -6.60 18.81 18.27
CA ASN A 80 -6.09 18.73 19.64
C ASN A 80 -6.40 17.37 20.32
N VAL A 81 -6.36 16.28 19.55
CA VAL A 81 -6.59 14.90 20.00
C VAL A 81 -5.27 14.19 20.22
N LYS A 82 -5.20 13.36 21.28
CA LYS A 82 -4.02 12.53 21.59
C LYS A 82 -4.45 11.11 21.97
N PRO A 83 -3.90 10.06 21.32
CA PRO A 83 -2.91 10.11 20.25
C PRO A 83 -3.50 10.58 18.91
N PHE A 84 -2.67 11.17 18.05
CA PHE A 84 -3.04 11.49 16.67
C PHE A 84 -2.57 10.38 15.74
N GLN A 85 -3.49 9.72 15.04
CA GLN A 85 -3.15 8.56 14.20
C GLN A 85 -3.30 8.92 12.72
N ILE A 86 -2.25 8.65 11.95
CA ILE A 86 -2.25 8.76 10.49
C ILE A 86 -2.31 7.33 9.95
N VAL A 87 -3.42 6.97 9.29
CA VAL A 87 -3.65 5.60 8.80
C VAL A 87 -3.56 5.57 7.28
N GLU A 88 -2.64 4.78 6.74
CA GLU A 88 -2.45 4.57 5.31
C GLU A 88 -2.89 3.15 4.92
N LEU A 89 -3.89 3.06 4.03
CA LEU A 89 -4.37 1.80 3.48
C LEU A 89 -3.60 1.48 2.19
N GLY A 90 -2.85 0.39 2.17
CA GLY A 90 -2.09 -0.04 1.00
C GLY A 90 -0.95 0.91 0.63
N ALA A 91 0.02 1.07 1.54
CA ALA A 91 1.15 2.01 1.38
C ALA A 91 2.13 1.66 0.24
N GLY A 92 1.87 0.59 -0.51
CA GLY A 92 2.74 0.14 -1.59
C GLY A 92 4.15 -0.12 -1.09
N LYS A 93 5.15 0.57 -1.64
CA LYS A 93 6.54 0.45 -1.17
C LYS A 93 6.83 1.22 0.12
N GLY A 94 5.94 2.11 0.57
CA GLY A 94 6.13 2.93 1.76
C GLY A 94 6.83 4.26 1.53
N TYR A 95 6.99 4.72 0.27
CA TYR A 95 7.61 6.03 -0.02
C TYR A 95 6.79 7.20 0.53
N LEU A 96 5.46 7.13 0.42
CA LEU A 96 4.58 8.16 0.97
C LEU A 96 4.77 8.29 2.49
N ALA A 97 4.68 7.15 3.20
CA ALA A 97 4.95 7.08 4.63
C ALA A 97 6.34 7.64 5.00
N HIS A 98 7.39 7.24 4.27
CA HIS A 98 8.75 7.73 4.48
C HIS A 98 8.82 9.25 4.39
N ASP A 99 8.28 9.84 3.33
CA ASP A 99 8.38 11.27 3.08
C ASP A 99 7.57 12.08 4.11
N ILE A 100 6.38 11.60 4.50
CA ILE A 100 5.58 12.20 5.58
C ILE A 100 6.34 12.12 6.92
N LEU A 101 6.82 10.94 7.30
CA LEU A 101 7.51 10.72 8.58
C LEU A 101 8.79 11.56 8.67
N LYS A 102 9.57 11.61 7.58
CA LYS A 102 10.76 12.44 7.49
C LYS A 102 10.42 13.91 7.66
N TYR A 103 9.43 14.41 6.92
CA TYR A 103 8.99 15.80 6.99
C TYR A 103 8.56 16.19 8.41
N LEU A 104 7.74 15.34 9.06
CA LEU A 104 7.29 15.56 10.43
C LEU A 104 8.46 15.53 11.43
N LYS A 105 9.37 14.57 11.31
CA LYS A 105 10.55 14.44 12.19
C LYS A 105 11.48 15.65 12.12
N GLU A 106 11.71 16.17 10.92
CA GLU A 106 12.63 17.29 10.68
C GLU A 106 12.01 18.66 11.01
N ASN A 107 10.72 18.87 10.73
CA ASN A 107 10.10 20.20 10.83
C ASN A 107 9.17 20.36 12.04
N TYR A 108 8.59 19.26 12.55
CA TYR A 108 7.61 19.26 13.63
C TYR A 108 7.86 18.12 14.64
N PRO A 109 9.04 18.08 15.29
CA PRO A 109 9.47 16.94 16.11
C PRO A 109 8.50 16.62 17.27
N ASP A 110 7.80 17.62 17.81
CA ASP A 110 6.79 17.39 18.85
C ASP A 110 5.54 16.71 18.29
N ILE A 111 5.09 17.09 17.08
CA ILE A 111 3.96 16.44 16.42
C ILE A 111 4.34 15.01 16.03
N TYR A 112 5.54 14.81 15.47
CA TYR A 112 6.08 13.49 15.15
C TYR A 112 6.04 12.56 16.36
N LYS A 113 6.52 13.01 17.53
CA LYS A 113 6.50 12.20 18.78
C LYS A 113 5.11 11.90 19.33
N ASN A 114 4.13 12.75 19.04
CA ASN A 114 2.75 12.60 19.52
C ASN A 114 1.81 11.99 18.47
N SER A 115 2.37 11.54 17.34
CA SER A 115 1.64 10.91 16.25
C SER A 115 2.05 9.46 16.08
N GLU A 116 1.11 8.63 15.64
CA GLU A 116 1.35 7.25 15.26
C GLU A 116 1.01 7.08 13.78
N TYR A 117 1.93 6.52 13.00
CA TYR A 117 1.71 6.22 11.59
C TYR A 117 1.43 4.72 11.42
N ILE A 118 0.26 4.39 10.91
CA ILE A 118 -0.25 3.02 10.84
C ILE A 118 -0.44 2.64 9.37
N ILE A 119 0.26 1.61 8.92
CA ILE A 119 0.08 1.03 7.59
C ILE A 119 -0.78 -0.22 7.69
N ILE A 120 -1.86 -0.27 6.89
CA ILE A 120 -2.69 -1.46 6.72
C ILE A 120 -2.38 -2.06 5.35
N GLU A 121 -1.59 -3.14 5.33
CA GLU A 121 -1.15 -3.83 4.11
C GLU A 121 -1.43 -5.34 4.21
N LYS A 122 -1.92 -5.93 3.11
CA LYS A 122 -2.22 -7.36 3.02
C LYS A 122 -1.08 -8.14 2.36
N SER A 123 -0.33 -7.51 1.48
CA SER A 123 0.71 -8.16 0.69
C SER A 123 1.99 -8.40 1.52
N PRO A 124 2.43 -9.66 1.74
CA PRO A 124 3.66 -9.96 2.47
C PRO A 124 4.92 -9.33 1.86
N TYR A 125 4.98 -9.26 0.53
CA TYR A 125 6.08 -8.61 -0.19
C TYR A 125 6.21 -7.12 0.18
N HIS A 126 5.12 -6.35 0.01
CA HIS A 126 5.07 -4.94 0.38
C HIS A 126 5.38 -4.70 1.86
N ILE A 127 4.89 -5.55 2.78
CA ILE A 127 5.23 -5.45 4.21
C ILE A 127 6.75 -5.52 4.43
N GLN A 128 7.45 -6.43 3.76
CA GLN A 128 8.92 -6.53 3.89
C GLN A 128 9.62 -5.28 3.33
N VAL A 129 9.19 -4.81 2.15
CA VAL A 129 9.75 -3.62 1.52
C VAL A 129 9.54 -2.37 2.38
N GLN A 130 8.35 -2.22 2.98
CA GLN A 130 8.01 -1.11 3.88
C GLN A 130 8.92 -1.10 5.12
N LYS A 131 9.14 -2.27 5.76
CA LYS A 131 10.04 -2.37 6.92
C LYS A 131 11.46 -1.90 6.59
N GLU A 132 11.99 -2.29 5.44
CA GLU A 132 13.33 -1.87 5.01
C GLU A 132 13.41 -0.36 4.72
N ILE A 133 12.39 0.20 4.08
CA ILE A 133 12.33 1.65 3.76
C ILE A 133 12.12 2.50 5.01
N LEU A 134 11.38 1.99 6.00
CA LEU A 134 10.96 2.75 7.19
C LEU A 134 11.80 2.48 8.45
N LYS A 135 12.86 1.68 8.34
CA LYS A 135 13.72 1.29 9.47
C LYS A 135 14.30 2.45 10.31
N ASP A 136 14.42 3.64 9.74
CA ASP A 136 14.95 4.83 10.43
C ASP A 136 13.87 5.57 11.26
N PHE A 137 12.63 5.09 11.23
CA PHE A 137 11.48 5.61 11.96
C PHE A 137 10.91 4.64 13.01
N GLU A 138 11.51 3.44 13.15
CA GLU A 138 11.21 2.48 14.23
C GLU A 138 11.77 2.94 15.59
#